data_AF-A0A7W3ZPQ2-F1
#
_entry.id   AF-A0A7W3ZPQ2-F1
#
_cell.length_a   1.000
_cell.length_b   1.000
_cell.length_c   1.000
_cell.angle_alpha   90.00
_cell.angle_beta   90.00
_cell.angle_gamma   90.00
#
_symmetry.space_group_name_H-M   'P 1'
#
loop_
_entity.id
_entity.type
_entity.pdbx_description
1 polymer ?
#
loop_
_entity_poly.entity_id
_entity_poly.type
_entity_poly.pdbx_seq_one_letter_code
_entity_poly.pdbx_strand_id
1 'polypeptide(L)'
;MRSRWEREEFLGAAEEARSTYRDAGMDVIRGEDGQVRDSFERPWVDIAWWVYYGAWQACQRGNDWGLVIGGLRKGDVRDPDAAGIDDVLRANFPTMDETTRNLGQGAVLDSRNWSILVNDAWLLAGVHAQAPFYLASPRSEQNIVAADGRLRVFGRELAGLKSFSYAFESKRRRPELGEVAVPGGRQRADFLTYQKYADSYQAGRRWRDLMR
;
A
#
# COMPACT_ATOMS: atom_id res chain seq x y z
N MET A 1 -0.23 -22.19 5.78
CA MET A 1 -0.36 -20.72 5.90
C MET A 1 -1.63 -20.30 5.20
N ARG A 2 -2.60 -19.71 5.92
CA ARG A 2 -3.91 -19.32 5.36
C ARG A 2 -3.74 -18.12 4.41
N SER A 3 -4.59 -18.05 3.38
CA SER A 3 -4.49 -17.08 2.28
C SER A 3 -5.19 -15.74 2.54
N ARG A 4 -5.83 -15.57 3.71
CA ARG A 4 -6.50 -14.35 4.14
C ARG A 4 -6.62 -14.31 5.66
N TRP A 5 -6.81 -13.11 6.21
CA TRP A 5 -7.32 -12.93 7.56
C TRP A 5 -8.84 -12.99 7.58
N GLU A 6 -9.37 -13.63 8.62
CA GLU A 6 -10.74 -13.36 9.07
C GLU A 6 -10.80 -12.04 9.84
N ARG A 7 -12.00 -11.48 10.00
CA ARG A 7 -12.17 -10.17 10.64
C ARG A 7 -11.57 -10.10 12.04
N GLU A 8 -11.77 -11.13 12.86
CA GLU A 8 -11.23 -11.16 14.23
C GLU A 8 -9.69 -11.21 14.24
N GLU A 9 -9.09 -11.96 13.32
CA GLU A 9 -7.63 -12.02 13.16
C GLU A 9 -7.06 -10.66 12.75
N PHE A 10 -7.72 -9.96 11.81
CA PHE A 10 -7.34 -8.60 11.40
C PHE A 10 -7.38 -7.62 12.57
N LEU A 11 -8.47 -7.65 13.35
CA LEU A 11 -8.66 -6.76 14.49
C LEU A 11 -7.60 -7.02 15.57
N GLY A 12 -7.29 -8.28 15.85
CA GLY A 12 -6.22 -8.66 16.76
C GLY A 12 -4.84 -8.19 16.28
N ALA A 13 -4.55 -8.36 14.98
CA ALA A 13 -3.29 -7.91 14.39
C ALA A 13 -3.13 -6.38 14.42
N ALA A 14 -4.23 -5.63 14.21
CA ALA A 14 -4.24 -4.18 14.32
C ALA A 14 -3.99 -3.73 15.77
N GLU A 15 -4.67 -4.34 16.74
CA GLU A 15 -4.45 -4.02 18.17
C GLU A 15 -3.02 -4.32 18.61
N GLU A 16 -2.45 -5.47 18.19
CA GLU A 16 -1.07 -5.84 18.49
C GLU A 16 -0.05 -4.83 17.91
N ALA A 17 -0.34 -4.27 16.73
CA ALA A 17 0.54 -3.31 16.08
C ALA A 17 0.40 -1.87 16.59
N ARG A 18 -0.65 -1.55 17.35
CA ARG A 18 -1.03 -0.19 17.74
C ARG A 18 0.11 0.60 18.37
N SER A 19 0.79 0.03 19.38
CA SER A 19 1.90 0.69 20.07
C SER A 19 3.06 1.00 19.11
N THR A 20 3.40 0.04 18.24
CA THR A 20 4.51 0.19 17.28
C THR A 20 4.22 1.30 16.26
N TYR A 21 2.98 1.39 15.78
CA TYR A 21 2.58 2.45 14.85
C TYR A 21 2.53 3.82 15.53
N ARG A 22 2.08 3.89 16.78
CA ARG A 22 2.07 5.12 17.58
C ARG A 22 3.48 5.63 17.84
N ASP A 23 4.40 4.75 18.21
CA ASP A 23 5.81 5.12 18.43
C ASP A 23 6.46 5.66 17.14
N ALA A 24 5.99 5.19 15.97
CA ALA A 24 6.39 5.69 14.66
C ALA A 24 5.63 6.97 14.20
N GLY A 25 4.66 7.47 14.98
CA GLY A 25 3.82 8.62 14.63
C GLY A 25 2.87 8.34 13.44
N MET A 26 2.50 7.08 13.23
CA MET A 26 1.67 6.59 12.13
C MET A 26 0.25 6.22 12.57
N ASP A 27 -0.13 6.56 13.80
CA ASP A 27 -1.42 6.24 14.42
C ASP A 27 -2.50 7.29 14.15
N VAL A 28 -2.28 8.25 13.23
CA VAL A 28 -3.21 9.36 13.03
C VAL A 28 -3.93 9.34 11.68
N ILE A 29 -5.18 9.78 11.69
CA ILE A 29 -5.98 10.18 10.53
C ILE A 29 -6.11 11.69 10.54
N ARG A 30 -5.92 12.31 9.37
CA ARG A 30 -6.15 13.74 9.17
C ARG A 30 -7.38 13.88 8.29
N GLY A 31 -8.52 14.13 8.92
CA GLY A 31 -9.77 14.34 8.19
C GLY A 31 -9.73 15.63 7.36
N GLU A 32 -10.55 15.69 6.32
CA GLU A 32 -10.76 16.90 5.52
C GLU A 32 -11.30 18.07 6.35
N ASP A 33 -11.95 17.75 7.47
CA ASP A 33 -12.44 18.69 8.48
C ASP A 33 -11.34 19.27 9.39
N GLY A 34 -10.07 18.91 9.14
CA GLY A 34 -8.92 19.34 9.93
C GLY A 34 -8.77 18.63 11.27
N GLN A 35 -9.68 17.71 11.61
CA GLN A 35 -9.57 16.94 12.85
C GLN A 35 -8.54 15.82 12.73
N VAL A 36 -7.76 15.65 13.80
CA VAL A 36 -6.82 14.54 13.97
C VAL A 36 -7.48 13.47 14.82
N ARG A 37 -7.48 12.22 14.35
CA ARG A 37 -8.11 11.08 15.01
C ARG A 37 -7.14 9.91 15.13
N ASP A 38 -7.30 9.05 16.13
CA ASP A 38 -6.47 7.85 16.28
C ASP A 38 -6.99 6.74 15.33
N SER A 39 -6.17 6.38 14.34
CA SER A 39 -6.46 5.36 13.32
C SER A 39 -6.68 3.95 13.90
N PHE A 40 -6.32 3.70 15.15
CA PHE A 40 -6.54 2.44 15.86
C PHE A 40 -7.81 2.45 16.72
N GLU A 41 -8.59 3.53 16.76
CA GLU A 41 -9.94 3.46 17.30
C GLU A 41 -10.84 2.62 16.40
N ARG A 42 -11.82 1.94 17.01
CA ARG A 42 -12.59 0.90 16.36
C ARG A 42 -13.22 1.27 15.00
N PRO A 43 -13.85 2.45 14.83
CA PRO A 43 -14.43 2.83 13.54
C PRO A 43 -13.40 2.88 12.41
N TRP A 44 -12.18 3.30 12.71
CA TRP A 44 -11.09 3.46 11.73
C TRP A 44 -10.40 2.14 11.43
N VAL A 45 -10.27 1.26 12.42
CA VAL A 45 -9.83 -0.12 12.18
C VAL A 45 -10.86 -0.87 11.32
N ASP A 46 -12.15 -0.63 11.52
CA ASP A 46 -13.21 -1.23 10.69
C ASP A 46 -13.14 -0.73 9.24
N ILE A 47 -12.78 0.53 9.01
CA ILE A 47 -12.49 1.07 7.67
C ILE A 47 -11.29 0.35 7.04
N ALA A 48 -10.18 0.20 7.77
CA ALA A 48 -9.01 -0.52 7.28
C ALA A 48 -9.33 -1.99 6.96
N TRP A 49 -10.17 -2.65 7.77
CA TRP A 49 -10.67 -3.99 7.50
C TRP A 49 -11.48 -4.05 6.19
N TRP A 50 -12.38 -3.10 5.96
CA TRP A 50 -13.19 -3.07 4.75
C TRP A 50 -12.36 -2.90 3.49
N VAL A 51 -11.33 -2.06 3.56
CA VAL A 51 -10.36 -1.90 2.47
C VAL A 51 -9.55 -3.17 2.26
N TYR A 52 -9.01 -3.79 3.32
CA TYR A 52 -8.32 -5.07 3.23
C TYR A 52 -9.19 -6.14 2.56
N TYR A 53 -10.42 -6.29 3.03
CA TYR A 53 -11.33 -7.31 2.54
C TYR A 53 -11.72 -7.07 1.08
N GLY A 54 -12.02 -5.82 0.71
CA GLY A 54 -12.32 -5.43 -0.67
C GLY A 54 -11.15 -5.69 -1.62
N ALA A 55 -9.93 -5.31 -1.22
CA ALA A 55 -8.70 -5.55 -1.97
C ALA A 55 -8.45 -7.04 -2.19
N TRP A 56 -8.56 -7.82 -1.12
CA TRP A 56 -8.38 -9.26 -1.19
C TRP A 56 -9.40 -9.90 -2.13
N GLN A 57 -10.68 -9.52 -2.03
CA GLN A 57 -11.73 -10.02 -2.93
C GLN A 57 -11.47 -9.64 -4.39
N ALA A 58 -11.06 -8.41 -4.67
CA ALA A 58 -10.75 -7.95 -6.03
C ALA A 58 -9.66 -8.82 -6.66
N CYS A 59 -8.65 -9.20 -5.88
CA CYS A 59 -7.56 -10.08 -6.32
C CYS A 59 -7.99 -11.54 -6.57
N GLN A 60 -9.20 -11.97 -6.18
CA GLN A 60 -9.69 -13.33 -6.42
C GLN A 60 -10.55 -13.47 -7.68
N ARG A 61 -11.04 -12.36 -8.26
CA ARG A 61 -12.07 -12.40 -9.32
C ARG A 61 -11.54 -12.65 -10.73
N GLY A 62 -10.26 -12.95 -10.90
CA GLY A 62 -9.70 -13.59 -12.10
C GLY A 62 -9.60 -12.72 -13.37
N ASN A 63 -10.04 -11.46 -13.34
CA ASN A 63 -9.82 -10.48 -14.42
C ASN A 63 -8.53 -9.66 -14.17
N ASP A 64 -7.50 -10.32 -13.64
CA ASP A 64 -6.34 -9.74 -12.95
C ASP A 64 -5.54 -8.68 -13.75
N TRP A 65 -5.54 -7.46 -13.22
CA TRP A 65 -4.48 -6.47 -13.47
C TRP A 65 -3.73 -6.13 -12.18
N GLY A 66 -3.85 -6.95 -11.12
CA GLY A 66 -3.22 -6.69 -9.83
C GLY A 66 -3.67 -5.40 -9.14
N LEU A 67 -2.83 -4.91 -8.23
CA LEU A 67 -3.00 -3.67 -7.50
C LEU A 67 -2.02 -2.61 -8.01
N VAL A 68 -2.32 -1.32 -7.85
CA VAL A 68 -1.48 -0.22 -8.34
C VAL A 68 -0.91 0.59 -7.18
N ILE A 69 0.43 0.65 -7.09
CA ILE A 69 1.16 1.45 -6.10
C ILE A 69 1.87 2.63 -6.75
N GLY A 70 2.07 3.70 -5.99
CA GLY A 70 2.70 4.90 -6.49
C GLY A 70 2.47 6.10 -5.57
N GLY A 71 3.27 7.14 -5.78
CA GLY A 71 2.97 8.43 -5.17
C GLY A 71 1.85 9.15 -5.93
N LEU A 72 1.07 9.94 -5.21
CA LEU A 72 0.07 10.83 -5.80
C LEU A 72 0.76 11.94 -6.61
N ARG A 73 0.33 12.12 -7.85
CA ARG A 73 0.75 13.26 -8.68
C ARG A 73 -0.16 14.45 -8.40
N LYS A 74 0.42 15.58 -8.01
CA LYS A 74 -0.28 16.88 -7.99
C LYS A 74 0.46 17.82 -8.94
N GLY A 75 -0.16 18.21 -10.05
CA GLY A 75 0.42 19.17 -11.00
C GLY A 75 0.70 18.62 -12.41
N ASP A 76 1.49 19.36 -13.19
CA ASP A 76 1.67 19.20 -14.63
C ASP A 76 2.21 17.82 -15.06
N VAL A 77 1.59 17.24 -16.09
CA VAL A 77 1.67 15.81 -16.50
C VAL A 77 2.99 15.49 -17.24
N ARG A 78 3.85 16.49 -17.45
CA ARG A 78 5.00 16.40 -18.38
C ARG A 78 6.33 15.94 -17.78
N ASP A 79 6.46 15.87 -16.45
CA ASP A 79 7.67 15.33 -15.81
C ASP A 79 7.62 13.79 -15.77
N PRO A 80 8.54 13.09 -16.47
CA PRO A 80 8.59 11.62 -16.48
C PRO A 80 9.07 11.00 -15.16
N ASP A 81 9.69 11.79 -14.27
CA ASP A 81 10.22 11.35 -12.98
C ASP A 81 9.27 11.65 -11.80
N ALA A 82 8.19 12.40 -12.06
CA ALA A 82 7.17 12.71 -11.07
C ALA A 82 6.36 11.47 -10.66
N ALA A 83 5.86 11.48 -9.42
CA ALA A 83 4.96 10.46 -8.91
C ALA A 83 3.72 10.32 -9.84
N GLY A 84 3.17 9.11 -9.99
CA GLY A 84 2.39 8.76 -11.19
C GLY A 84 0.97 8.21 -10.98
N ILE A 85 0.37 8.36 -9.80
CA ILE A 85 -1.09 8.20 -9.67
C ILE A 85 -1.73 9.58 -9.85
N ASP A 86 -2.25 9.85 -11.04
CA ASP A 86 -3.00 11.05 -11.40
C ASP A 86 -4.49 10.75 -11.66
N ASP A 87 -5.27 11.80 -11.96
CA ASP A 87 -6.71 11.66 -12.23
C ASP A 87 -6.99 10.85 -13.50
N VAL A 88 -6.07 10.84 -14.47
CA VAL A 88 -6.20 10.06 -15.69
C VAL A 88 -6.08 8.57 -15.38
N LEU A 89 -5.07 8.17 -14.59
CA LEU A 89 -4.92 6.80 -14.13
C LEU A 89 -6.14 6.39 -13.30
N ARG A 90 -6.58 7.21 -12.36
CA ARG A 90 -7.78 6.95 -11.54
C ARG A 90 -9.07 6.82 -12.36
N ALA A 91 -9.18 7.52 -13.49
CA ALA A 91 -10.31 7.39 -14.40
C ALA A 91 -10.26 6.09 -15.24
N ASN A 92 -9.07 5.53 -15.48
CA ASN A 92 -8.89 4.33 -16.31
C ASN A 92 -8.78 3.03 -15.50
N PHE A 93 -8.45 3.11 -14.21
CA PHE A 93 -8.38 1.96 -13.31
C PHE A 93 -9.49 2.04 -12.26
N PRO A 94 -10.22 0.94 -11.99
CA PRO A 94 -11.18 0.92 -10.90
C PRO A 94 -10.52 1.34 -9.58
N THR A 95 -11.11 2.30 -8.87
CA THR A 95 -10.61 2.73 -7.56
C THR A 95 -11.21 1.88 -6.43
N MET A 96 -10.58 1.95 -5.27
CA MET A 96 -10.90 1.18 -4.09
C MET A 96 -10.97 2.06 -2.85
N ASP A 97 -12.09 1.98 -2.13
CA ASP A 97 -12.32 2.61 -0.84
C ASP A 97 -13.07 1.65 0.11
N GLU A 98 -13.42 2.12 1.29
CA GLU A 98 -14.16 1.37 2.32
C GLU A 98 -15.56 0.87 1.89
N THR A 99 -16.14 1.43 0.82
CA THR A 99 -17.45 1.06 0.27
C THR A 99 -17.34 -0.07 -0.76
N THR A 100 -16.18 -0.18 -1.42
CA THR A 100 -15.95 -1.16 -2.50
C THR A 100 -15.93 -2.63 -2.05
N ARG A 101 -15.92 -2.91 -0.74
CA ARG A 101 -16.04 -4.27 -0.18
C ARG A 101 -17.24 -5.07 -0.71
N ASN A 102 -18.30 -4.38 -1.11
CA ASN A 102 -19.51 -5.02 -1.65
C ASN A 102 -19.38 -5.30 -3.15
N LEU A 103 -18.53 -4.52 -3.83
CA LEU A 103 -18.29 -4.60 -5.26
C LEU A 103 -17.17 -5.58 -5.58
N GLY A 104 -16.23 -5.81 -4.67
CA GLY A 104 -15.08 -6.72 -4.85
C GLY A 104 -14.28 -6.38 -6.12
N GLN A 105 -14.09 -5.08 -6.37
CA GLN A 105 -13.37 -4.55 -7.53
C GLN A 105 -12.59 -3.30 -7.10
N GLY A 106 -11.50 -3.01 -7.80
CA GLY A 106 -10.60 -1.90 -7.49
C GLY A 106 -9.13 -2.32 -7.59
N ALA A 107 -8.30 -1.42 -8.09
CA ALA A 107 -6.85 -1.59 -8.22
C ALA A 107 -6.07 -0.43 -7.57
N VAL A 108 -6.66 0.77 -7.49
CA VAL A 108 -6.03 1.97 -6.92
C VAL A 108 -6.72 2.35 -5.61
N LEU A 109 -5.99 2.46 -4.50
CA LEU A 109 -6.56 2.94 -3.23
C LEU A 109 -6.92 4.45 -3.33
N ASP A 110 -8.17 4.78 -3.00
CA ASP A 110 -8.70 6.15 -3.02
C ASP A 110 -9.73 6.36 -1.88
N SER A 111 -9.33 6.04 -0.65
CA SER A 111 -10.18 6.23 0.55
C SER A 111 -10.18 7.69 1.02
N ARG A 112 -11.36 8.22 1.33
CA ARG A 112 -11.51 9.54 2.00
C ARG A 112 -11.09 9.51 3.47
N ASN A 113 -11.04 8.32 4.06
CA ASN A 113 -10.64 8.08 5.43
C ASN A 113 -9.22 7.49 5.48
N TRP A 114 -8.36 7.93 4.56
CA TRP A 114 -7.01 7.39 4.40
C TRP A 114 -6.17 7.59 5.67
N SER A 115 -5.44 6.53 6.01
CA SER A 115 -4.43 6.49 7.07
C SER A 115 -3.33 5.52 6.67
N ILE A 116 -2.19 5.54 7.37
CA ILE A 116 -1.14 4.54 7.14
C ILE A 116 -1.68 3.13 7.39
N LEU A 117 -2.52 2.94 8.43
CA LEU A 117 -3.16 1.66 8.70
C LEU A 117 -4.04 1.19 7.51
N VAL A 118 -4.82 2.09 6.90
CA VAL A 118 -5.63 1.78 5.71
C VAL A 118 -4.73 1.40 4.53
N ASN A 119 -3.64 2.14 4.31
CA ASN A 119 -2.69 1.87 3.23
C ASN A 119 -2.04 0.49 3.38
N ASP A 120 -1.62 0.15 4.59
CA ASP A 120 -0.97 -1.13 4.87
C ASP A 120 -1.96 -2.28 4.82
N ALA A 121 -3.20 -2.07 5.27
CA ALA A 121 -4.27 -3.04 5.16
C ALA A 121 -4.53 -3.38 3.69
N TRP A 122 -4.59 -2.37 2.82
CA TRP A 122 -4.71 -2.57 1.37
C TRP A 122 -3.51 -3.35 0.79
N LEU A 123 -2.27 -3.01 1.16
CA LEU A 123 -1.09 -3.70 0.65
C LEU A 123 -1.01 -5.16 1.16
N LEU A 124 -1.28 -5.38 2.45
CA LEU A 124 -1.31 -6.71 3.05
C LEU A 124 -2.38 -7.60 2.41
N ALA A 125 -3.50 -7.04 1.95
CA ALA A 125 -4.49 -7.80 1.21
C ALA A 125 -3.92 -8.35 -0.10
N GLY A 126 -3.20 -7.54 -0.87
CA GLY A 126 -2.52 -7.99 -2.09
C GLY A 126 -1.42 -9.01 -1.81
N VAL A 127 -0.62 -8.81 -0.75
CA VAL A 127 0.41 -9.77 -0.32
C VAL A 127 -0.19 -11.12 0.07
N HIS A 128 -1.27 -11.12 0.85
CA HIS A 128 -1.99 -12.33 1.24
C HIS A 128 -2.65 -13.03 0.05
N ALA A 129 -3.18 -12.25 -0.91
CA ALA A 129 -3.73 -12.76 -2.15
C ALA A 129 -2.67 -13.23 -3.15
N GLN A 130 -1.38 -12.93 -2.92
CA GLN A 130 -0.29 -13.13 -3.90
C GLN A 130 -0.60 -12.42 -5.22
N ALA A 131 -1.15 -11.21 -5.14
CA ALA A 131 -1.43 -10.39 -6.30
C ALA A 131 -0.15 -9.67 -6.78
N PRO A 132 0.03 -9.46 -8.09
CA PRO A 132 1.05 -8.55 -8.59
C PRO A 132 0.71 -7.08 -8.23
N PHE A 133 1.73 -6.25 -8.09
CA PHE A 133 1.60 -4.81 -7.90
C PHE A 133 2.25 -4.04 -9.05
N TYR A 134 1.51 -3.16 -9.70
CA TYR A 134 1.96 -2.33 -10.80
C TYR A 134 2.41 -0.98 -10.26
N LEU A 135 3.61 -0.54 -10.66
CA LEU A 135 4.21 0.68 -10.17
C LEU A 135 3.85 1.83 -11.11
N ALA A 136 2.95 2.70 -10.63
CA ALA A 136 2.60 3.94 -11.31
C ALA A 136 3.70 5.02 -11.17
N SER A 137 4.54 4.92 -10.13
CA SER A 137 5.69 5.81 -9.93
C SER A 137 7.03 5.13 -10.23
N PRO A 138 8.00 5.84 -10.81
CA PRO A 138 9.38 5.33 -10.89
C PRO A 138 9.98 5.22 -9.48
N ARG A 139 10.82 4.19 -9.27
CA ARG A 139 11.59 3.96 -8.03
C ARG A 139 12.78 4.92 -7.92
N SER A 140 12.50 6.21 -7.88
CA SER A 140 13.48 7.29 -7.70
C SER A 140 13.52 7.77 -6.25
N GLU A 141 14.64 8.34 -5.81
CA GLU A 141 14.82 8.85 -4.45
C GLU A 141 13.68 9.79 -4.03
N GLN A 142 13.29 10.73 -4.91
CA GLN A 142 12.23 11.70 -4.65
C GLN A 142 10.84 11.08 -4.44
N ASN A 143 10.59 9.87 -4.99
CA ASN A 143 9.33 9.15 -4.82
C ASN A 143 9.36 8.21 -3.60
N ILE A 144 10.55 7.81 -3.15
CA ILE A 144 10.73 6.83 -2.05
C ILE A 144 10.88 7.55 -0.71
N VAL A 145 11.61 8.67 -0.66
CA VAL A 145 11.96 9.38 0.58
C VAL A 145 11.56 10.87 0.49
N ALA A 146 11.14 11.42 1.62
CA ALA A 146 10.88 12.85 1.80
C ALA A 146 12.19 13.58 2.16
N ALA A 147 12.20 14.92 2.06
CA ALA A 147 13.41 15.71 2.32
C ALA A 147 13.96 15.55 3.75
N ASP A 148 13.11 15.18 4.70
CA ASP A 148 13.48 14.91 6.10
C ASP A 148 13.99 13.47 6.33
N GLY A 149 14.14 12.68 5.28
CA GLY A 149 14.66 11.31 5.33
C GLY A 149 13.62 10.24 5.66
N ARG A 150 12.36 10.61 5.93
CA ARG A 150 11.28 9.63 6.15
C ARG A 150 10.85 8.97 4.85
N LEU A 151 10.47 7.70 4.91
CA LEU A 151 9.84 7.03 3.78
C LEU A 151 8.52 7.73 3.44
N ARG A 152 8.31 7.99 2.15
CA ARG A 152 6.99 8.31 1.62
C ARG A 152 6.13 7.03 1.63
N VAL A 153 4.83 7.20 1.41
CA VAL A 153 3.89 6.06 1.27
C VAL A 153 4.39 5.06 0.23
N PHE A 154 4.78 5.52 -0.96
CA PHE A 154 5.36 4.66 -1.98
C PHE A 154 6.66 3.96 -1.53
N GLY A 155 7.52 4.66 -0.79
CA GLY A 155 8.72 4.04 -0.23
C GLY A 155 8.41 2.93 0.78
N ARG A 156 7.39 3.12 1.63
CA ARG A 156 6.86 2.08 2.52
C ARG A 156 6.31 0.89 1.74
N GLU A 157 5.54 1.15 0.68
CA GLU A 157 4.96 0.10 -0.16
C GLU A 157 6.05 -0.78 -0.77
N LEU A 158 7.08 -0.17 -1.36
CA LEU A 158 8.23 -0.90 -1.90
C LEU A 158 8.98 -1.69 -0.81
N ALA A 159 9.17 -1.10 0.37
CA ALA A 159 9.79 -1.78 1.51
C ALA A 159 9.00 -3.01 1.94
N GLY A 160 7.67 -2.90 2.04
CA GLY A 160 6.77 -4.02 2.32
C GLY A 160 6.90 -5.11 1.27
N LEU A 161 6.74 -4.78 -0.01
CA LEU A 161 6.83 -5.74 -1.12
C LEU A 161 8.19 -6.47 -1.14
N LYS A 162 9.30 -5.74 -1.06
CA LYS A 162 10.64 -6.35 -1.06
C LYS A 162 10.85 -7.27 0.13
N SER A 163 10.31 -6.92 1.29
CA SER A 163 10.42 -7.72 2.51
C SER A 163 9.56 -8.97 2.50
N PHE A 164 8.45 -8.96 1.75
CA PHE A 164 7.59 -10.12 1.50
C PHE A 164 7.99 -10.87 0.21
N SER A 165 9.26 -10.76 -0.19
CA SER A 165 9.87 -11.45 -1.33
C SER A 165 9.22 -11.21 -2.69
N TYR A 166 8.68 -10.02 -2.90
CA TYR A 166 8.34 -9.60 -4.26
C TYR A 166 9.59 -9.28 -5.07
N ALA A 167 9.59 -9.68 -6.34
CA ALA A 167 10.62 -9.34 -7.32
C ALA A 167 10.10 -8.24 -8.24
N PHE A 168 10.92 -7.22 -8.50
CA PHE A 168 10.57 -6.13 -9.43
C PHE A 168 11.00 -6.50 -10.85
N GLU A 169 10.03 -6.72 -11.73
CA GLU A 169 10.24 -7.01 -13.15
C GLU A 169 10.09 -5.73 -13.99
N SER A 170 11.11 -5.47 -14.81
CA SER A 170 11.20 -4.23 -15.57
C SER A 170 10.24 -4.14 -16.76
N LYS A 171 10.00 -2.88 -17.17
CA LYS A 171 9.28 -2.42 -18.37
C LYS A 171 9.63 -3.14 -19.69
N ARG A 172 10.78 -3.83 -19.79
CA ARG A 172 11.19 -4.52 -21.02
C ARG A 172 10.25 -5.66 -21.44
N ARG A 173 9.49 -6.25 -20.50
CA ARG A 173 8.57 -7.36 -20.80
C ARG A 173 7.15 -6.90 -21.14
N ARG A 174 6.72 -5.75 -20.61
CA ARG A 174 5.38 -5.15 -20.79
C ARG A 174 5.50 -3.61 -20.78
N PRO A 175 6.06 -2.99 -21.84
CA PRO A 175 6.28 -1.54 -21.88
C PRO A 175 5.04 -0.71 -21.54
N GLU A 176 3.87 -1.23 -21.90
CA GLU A 176 2.55 -0.65 -21.69
C GLU A 176 2.03 -0.70 -20.24
N LEU A 177 2.59 -1.59 -19.39
CA LEU A 177 2.17 -1.76 -17.98
C LEU A 177 3.18 -1.20 -16.97
N GLY A 178 4.35 -0.76 -17.41
CA GLY A 178 5.37 -0.24 -16.52
C GLY A 178 6.16 -1.34 -15.79
N GLU A 179 6.68 -1.00 -14.61
CA GLU A 179 7.38 -1.93 -13.73
C GLU A 179 6.36 -2.66 -12.84
N VAL A 180 6.55 -3.96 -12.63
CA VAL A 180 5.64 -4.80 -11.85
C VAL A 180 6.39 -5.52 -10.75
N ALA A 181 5.87 -5.49 -9.54
CA ALA A 181 6.29 -6.35 -8.45
C ALA A 181 5.49 -7.65 -8.49
N VAL A 182 6.16 -8.78 -8.71
CA VAL A 182 5.56 -10.12 -8.74
C VAL A 182 5.84 -10.88 -7.44
N PRO A 183 4.87 -11.66 -6.92
CA PRO A 183 5.06 -12.40 -5.68
C PRO A 183 6.09 -13.52 -5.84
N GLY A 184 7.06 -13.60 -4.93
CA GLY A 184 8.03 -14.71 -4.88
C GLY A 184 7.56 -15.93 -4.07
N GLY A 185 6.33 -15.93 -3.56
CA GLY A 185 5.75 -16.99 -2.75
C GLY A 185 5.07 -16.50 -1.47
N ARG A 186 4.37 -17.43 -0.79
CA ARG A 186 3.62 -17.10 0.43
C ARG A 186 4.55 -16.83 1.61
N GLN A 187 4.33 -15.72 2.28
CA GLN A 187 5.02 -15.36 3.53
C GLN A 187 4.04 -14.97 4.63
N ARG A 188 4.51 -15.01 5.88
CA ARG A 188 3.77 -14.39 6.99
C ARG A 188 3.87 -12.89 6.81
N ALA A 189 2.73 -12.24 6.64
CA ALA A 189 2.65 -10.80 6.58
C ALA A 189 1.64 -10.34 7.62
N ASP A 190 2.06 -9.46 8.51
CA ASP A 190 1.19 -8.79 9.47
C ASP A 190 1.66 -7.34 9.64
N PHE A 191 0.82 -6.51 10.28
CA PHE A 191 1.11 -5.08 10.47
C PHE A 191 2.43 -4.85 11.23
N LEU A 192 2.68 -5.65 12.26
CA LEU A 192 3.89 -5.54 13.07
C LEU A 192 5.15 -5.83 12.25
N THR A 193 5.12 -6.92 11.48
CA THR A 193 6.21 -7.33 10.60
C THR A 193 6.43 -6.29 9.50
N TYR A 194 5.35 -5.78 8.90
CA TYR A 194 5.42 -4.72 7.91
C TYR A 194 6.13 -3.49 8.51
N GLN A 195 5.65 -2.98 9.63
CA GLN A 195 6.17 -1.75 10.24
C GLN A 195 7.66 -1.88 10.57
N LYS A 196 8.06 -3.00 11.17
CA LYS A 196 9.48 -3.29 11.45
C LYS A 196 10.33 -3.27 10.18
N TYR A 197 9.82 -3.82 9.08
CA TYR A 197 10.53 -3.75 7.81
C TYR A 197 10.64 -2.32 7.29
N ALA A 198 9.54 -1.57 7.26
CA ALA A 198 9.56 -0.17 6.85
C ALA A 198 10.57 0.67 7.65
N ASP A 199 10.59 0.51 8.98
CA ASP A 199 11.55 1.17 9.87
C ASP A 199 12.98 0.75 9.54
N SER A 200 13.21 -0.53 9.24
CA SER A 200 14.54 -1.03 8.87
C SER A 200 15.05 -0.47 7.53
N TYR A 201 14.16 -0.09 6.60
CA TYR A 201 14.53 0.57 5.35
C TYR A 201 14.78 2.06 5.53
N GLN A 202 14.03 2.71 6.43
CA GLN A 202 14.25 4.09 6.81
C GLN A 202 15.59 4.25 7.56
N ALA A 203 15.90 3.30 8.46
CA ALA A 203 17.17 3.24 9.17
C ALA A 203 18.35 2.98 8.22
N GLY A 204 19.46 3.70 8.43
CA GLY A 204 20.73 3.41 7.76
C GLY A 204 20.75 3.61 6.24
N ARG A 205 19.78 4.35 5.67
CA ARG A 205 19.66 4.60 4.21
C ARG A 205 19.47 3.35 3.35
N ARG A 206 18.92 2.27 3.93
CA ARG A 206 18.59 1.03 3.21
C ARG A 206 17.50 1.21 2.16
N TRP A 207 16.71 2.28 2.23
CA TRP A 207 15.79 2.71 1.17
C TRP A 207 16.45 2.81 -0.21
N ARG A 208 17.78 2.99 -0.30
CA ARG A 208 18.49 2.96 -1.59
C ARG A 208 18.39 1.64 -2.31
N ASP A 209 18.23 0.54 -1.58
CA ASP A 209 18.03 -0.78 -2.17
C ASP A 209 16.66 -0.89 -2.86
N LEU A 210 15.72 0.02 -2.57
CA LEU A 210 14.41 0.09 -3.22
C LEU A 210 14.48 0.75 -4.60
N MET A 211 15.60 1.37 -4.97
CA MET A 211 15.83 1.92 -6.33
C MET A 211 16.44 0.89 -7.31
N ARG A 212 16.80 -0.30 -6.81
CA ARG A 212 17.46 -1.37 -7.57
C ARG A 212 16.48 -2.48 -7.91
#